data_AF-A0A967SF61-F1
#
_entry.id   AF-A0A967SF61-F1
#
_cell.length_a   1.000
_cell.length_b   1.000
_cell.length_c   1.000
_cell.angle_alpha   90.00
_cell.angle_beta   90.00
_cell.angle_gamma   90.00
#
_symmetry.space_group_name_H-M   'P 1'
#
loop_
_entity.id
_entity.type
_entity.pdbx_description
1 polymer ?
#
loop_
_entity_poly.entity_id
_entity_poly.type
_entity_poly.pdbx_seq_one_letter_code
_entity_poly.pdbx_strand_id
1 'polypeptide(L)' 'MREYDVVAVDREIEVAPGVFFPAWTYNGQVPGPTIRCTEGDRVRVNFDNAGTHPHTIHFHGIHAADMDGVFEVVEPGR' A
#
# COMPACT_ATOMS: atom_id res chain seq x y z
N MET A 1 4.08 -19.67 -1.28
CA MET A 1 3.45 -18.42 -1.74
C MET A 1 3.03 -17.68 -0.48
N ARG A 2 3.44 -16.42 -0.32
CA ARG A 2 2.99 -15.54 0.77
C ARG A 2 2.06 -14.48 0.18
N GLU A 3 0.94 -14.24 0.85
CA GLU A 3 -0.11 -13.36 0.36
C GLU A 3 -0.43 -12.31 1.43
N TYR A 4 -0.67 -11.08 0.98
CA TYR A 4 -0.97 -9.93 1.83
C TYR A 4 -2.10 -9.13 1.20
N ASP A 5 -3.06 -8.74 2.02
CA ASP A 5 -4.11 -7.81 1.61
C ASP A 5 -3.76 -6.42 2.13
N VAL A 6 -3.69 -5.47 1.21
CA VAL A 6 -3.33 -4.07 1.47
C VAL A 6 -4.42 -3.18 0.91
N VAL A 7 -4.93 -2.28 1.74
CA VAL A 7 -5.99 -1.34 1.37
C VAL A 7 -5.46 0.08 1.54
N ALA A 8 -5.48 0.87 0.47
CA ALA A 8 -5.30 2.31 0.58
C ALA A 8 -6.58 2.94 1.15
N VAL A 9 -6.45 3.77 2.19
CA VAL A 9 -7.58 4.45 2.82
C VAL A 9 -7.15 5.82 3.38
N ASP A 10 -8.02 6.81 3.23
CA ASP A 10 -7.85 8.15 3.76
C ASP A 10 -8.11 8.16 5.27
N ARG A 11 -7.16 8.65 6.08
CA ARG A 11 -7.26 8.70 7.54
C ARG A 11 -6.58 9.94 8.11
N GLU A 12 -7.15 10.51 9.17
CA GLU A 12 -6.39 11.41 10.04
C GLU A 12 -5.48 10.60 10.97
N ILE A 13 -4.21 10.98 11.04
CA ILE A 13 -3.22 10.41 11.97
C ILE A 13 -2.68 11.50 12.90
N GLU A 14 -2.50 11.17 14.17
CA GLU A 14 -1.86 12.09 15.12
C GLU A 14 -0.33 11.96 15.01
N VAL A 15 0.35 13.01 14.55
CA VAL A 15 1.81 13.01 14.30
C VAL A 15 2.61 13.62 15.45
N ALA A 16 1.96 14.44 16.25
CA ALA A 16 2.45 15.00 17.50
C ALA A 16 1.23 15.29 18.40
N PRO A 17 1.38 15.48 19.73
CA PRO A 17 0.25 15.70 20.62
C PRO A 17 -0.67 16.84 20.14
N GLY A 18 -1.91 16.48 19.78
CA GLY A 18 -2.93 17.40 19.27
C GLY A 18 -2.73 17.86 17.81
N VAL A 19 -1.74 17.34 17.09
CA VAL A 19 -1.47 17.67 15.68
C VAL A 19 -1.89 16.49 14.81
N PHE A 20 -3.01 16.68 14.11
CA PHE A 20 -3.56 15.69 13.18
C PHE A 20 -3.18 16.04 11.74
N PHE A 21 -2.89 15.00 10.95
CA PHE A 21 -2.54 15.11 9.55
C PHE A 21 -3.46 14.21 8.70
N PRO A 22 -4.11 14.73 7.64
CA PRO A 22 -4.87 13.91 6.70
C PRO A 22 -3.90 13.12 5.82
N ALA A 23 -3.80 11.82 6.07
CA ALA A 23 -2.89 10.91 5.38
C ALA A 23 -3.64 9.93 4.47
N TRP A 24 -2.98 9.56 3.37
CA TRP A 24 -3.24 8.31 2.68
C TRP A 24 -2.46 7.20 3.37
N THR A 25 -3.15 6.15 3.77
CA THR A 25 -2.58 5.10 4.62
C THR A 25 -2.77 3.74 4.00
N TYR A 26 -1.84 2.82 4.26
CA TYR A 26 -2.03 1.41 3.98
C TYR A 26 -2.57 0.74 5.25
N ASN A 27 -3.74 0.08 5.13
CA ASN A 27 -4.47 -0.57 6.22
C ASN A 27 -4.75 0.35 7.42
N GLY A 28 -4.97 1.64 7.17
CA GLY A 28 -5.37 2.61 8.20
C GLY A 28 -4.25 3.08 9.12
N GLN A 29 -2.98 2.80 8.80
CA GLN A 29 -1.84 3.18 9.63
C GLN A 29 -0.66 3.76 8.83
N VAL A 30 0.13 4.56 9.52
CA VAL A 30 1.46 5.02 9.08
C VAL A 30 2.45 4.76 10.23
N PRO A 31 3.53 3.99 10.01
CA PRO A 31 3.87 3.25 8.78
C PRO A 31 2.83 2.21 8.37
N GLY A 32 2.79 1.87 7.09
CA GLY A 32 1.96 0.77 6.58
C GLY A 32 2.41 -0.60 7.11
N PRO A 33 1.65 -1.68 6.85
CA PRO A 33 2.01 -3.04 7.28
C PRO A 33 3.42 -3.45 6.83
N THR A 34 4.16 -4.11 7.72
CA THR A 34 5.45 -4.71 7.33
C THR A 34 5.21 -6.00 6.55
N ILE A 35 5.55 -6.01 5.27
CA ILE A 35 5.59 -7.22 4.45
C ILE A 35 6.90 -7.95 4.73
N ARG A 36 6.82 -9.23 5.14
CA ARG A 36 8.00 -10.04 5.51
C ARG A 36 8.00 -11.37 4.76
N CYS A 37 8.99 -11.57 3.89
CA CYS A 37 9.19 -12.82 3.16
C CYS A 37 10.59 -13.40 3.41
N THR A 38 10.78 -14.64 2.97
CA THR A 38 12.08 -15.32 2.89
C THR A 38 12.56 -15.29 1.44
N GLU A 39 13.87 -15.28 1.21
CA GLU A 39 14.43 -15.42 -0.14
C GLU A 39 13.84 -16.63 -0.87
N GLY A 40 13.47 -16.44 -2.13
CA GLY A 40 12.80 -17.47 -2.95
C GLY A 40 11.28 -17.56 -2.77
N ASP A 41 10.69 -16.85 -1.79
CA ASP A 41 9.24 -16.78 -1.67
C ASP A 41 8.62 -16.07 -2.86
N ARG A 42 7.57 -16.68 -3.43
CA ARG A 42 6.64 -15.97 -4.30
C ARG A 42 5.67 -15.15 -3.45
N VAL A 43 5.71 -13.84 -3.61
CA VAL A 43 4.84 -12.88 -2.89
C VAL A 43 3.69 -12.45 -3.79
N ARG A 44 2.50 -12.35 -3.21
CA ARG A 44 1.33 -11.70 -3.79
C ARG A 44 0.84 -10.61 -2.84
N VAL A 45 0.53 -9.45 -3.39
CA VAL A 45 -0.13 -8.36 -2.67
C VAL A 45 -1.41 -8.05 -3.40
N ASN A 46 -2.54 -8.32 -2.75
CA ASN A 46 -3.84 -7.89 -3.24
C ASN A 46 -4.03 -6.47 -2.75
N PHE A 47 -4.15 -5.54 -3.68
CA PHE A 47 -4.25 -4.12 -3.37
C PHE A 47 -5.65 -3.61 -3.74
N ASP A 48 -6.38 -3.12 -2.74
CA ASP A 48 -7.65 -2.44 -2.92
C ASP A 48 -7.48 -0.95 -2.64
N ASN A 49 -8.12 -0.11 -3.44
CA ASN A 49 -8.15 1.34 -3.23
C ASN A 49 -9.50 1.78 -2.66
N ALA A 50 -9.58 1.93 -1.34
CA ALA A 50 -10.74 2.50 -0.64
C ALA A 50 -10.59 4.01 -0.36
N GLY A 51 -9.59 4.67 -0.95
CA GLY A 51 -9.35 6.10 -0.84
C GLY A 51 -10.17 6.91 -1.85
N THR A 52 -9.91 8.23 -1.88
CA THR A 52 -10.57 9.16 -2.81
C THR A 52 -9.73 9.50 -4.04
N HIS A 53 -8.46 9.08 -4.08
CA HIS A 53 -7.50 9.39 -5.14
C HIS A 53 -6.98 8.11 -5.81
N PRO A 54 -6.52 8.17 -7.07
CA PRO A 54 -5.86 7.05 -7.70
C PRO A 54 -4.52 6.72 -7.03
N HIS A 55 -4.22 5.44 -6.86
CA HIS A 55 -3.02 4.97 -6.16
C HIS A 55 -2.36 3.78 -6.87
N THR A 56 -1.08 3.55 -6.55
CA THR A 56 -0.31 2.34 -6.89
C THR A 56 0.59 1.96 -5.72
N ILE A 57 1.17 0.76 -5.76
CA ILE A 57 2.29 0.37 -4.88
C ILE A 57 3.50 0.06 -5.75
N HIS A 58 4.56 0.85 -5.62
CA HIS A 58 5.86 0.54 -6.19
C HIS A 58 6.74 -0.16 -5.14
N PHE A 59 7.16 -1.39 -5.41
CA PHE A 59 8.04 -2.15 -4.53
C PHE A 59 9.50 -1.85 -4.83
N HIS A 60 10.20 -1.23 -3.90
CA HIS A 60 11.62 -0.97 -4.07
C HIS A 60 12.43 -2.29 -3.99
N GLY A 61 12.81 -2.85 -5.14
CA GLY A 61 13.45 -4.17 -5.21
C GLY A 61 13.50 -4.75 -6.63
N ILE A 62 13.50 -6.09 -6.73
CA ILE A 62 13.50 -6.82 -8.01
C ILE A 62 12.12 -7.43 -8.23
N HIS A 63 11.49 -7.08 -9.36
CA HIS A 63 10.25 -7.65 -9.85
C HIS A 63 10.20 -7.52 -11.38
N ALA A 64 9.22 -8.17 -12.01
CA ALA A 64 8.95 -7.97 -13.43
C ALA A 64 8.37 -6.56 -13.67
N ALA A 65 8.49 -6.05 -14.89
CA ALA A 65 8.08 -4.70 -15.24
C ALA A 65 6.55 -4.48 -15.14
N ASP A 66 5.77 -5.54 -15.40
CA ASP A 66 4.31 -5.54 -15.28
C ASP A 66 3.80 -5.55 -13.81
N MET A 67 4.72 -5.63 -12.84
CA MET A 67 4.45 -5.59 -11.41
C MET A 67 5.16 -4.42 -10.71
N ASP A 68 5.57 -3.40 -11.47
CA ASP A 68 6.35 -2.25 -10.99
C ASP A 68 5.50 -1.21 -10.26
N GLY A 69 4.23 -1.06 -10.63
CA GLY A 69 3.32 -0.09 -10.01
C GLY A 69 3.60 1.37 -10.40
N VAL A 70 4.29 1.60 -11.52
CA VAL A 70 4.55 2.95 -12.06
C VAL A 70 3.50 3.38 -13.09
N PHE A 71 2.92 2.43 -13.86
CA PHE A 71 1.99 2.74 -14.94
C PHE A 71 0.56 2.25 -14.67
N GLU A 72 0.39 1.20 -13.87
CA GLU A 72 -0.88 0.53 -13.61
C GLU A 72 -1.61 1.13 -12.41
N VAL A 73 -2.26 2.28 -12.63
CA VAL A 73 -3.01 3.00 -11.60
C VAL A 73 -4.27 2.21 -11.17
N VAL A 74 -4.49 2.12 -9.86
CA VAL A 74 -5.72 1.58 -9.26
C VAL A 74 -6.62 2.74 -8.85
N GLU A 75 -7.74 2.89 -9.57
CA GLU A 75 -8.75 3.91 -9.31
C GLU A 75 -9.50 3.66 -7.99
N PRO A 76 -10.09 4.69 -7.36
CA PRO A 76 -10.96 4.51 -6.20
C PRO A 76 -12.07 3.47 -6.40
N GLY A 77 -12.28 2.62 -5.38
CA GLY A 77 -13.27 1.55 -5.36
C GLY A 77 -12.90 0.31 -6.19
N ARG A 78 -11.63 0.16 -6.55
CA ARG A 78 -11.09 -0.99 -7.29
C ARG A 78 -10.17 -1.84 -6.45
#